data_AF-A0A945GE80-F1
#
_entry.id   AF-A0A945GE80-F1
#
_cell.length_a   1.000
_cell.length_b   1.000
_cell.length_c   1.000
_cell.angle_alpha   90.00
_cell.angle_beta   90.00
_cell.angle_gamma   90.00
#
_symmetry.space_group_name_H-M   'P 1'
#
loop_
_entity.id
_entity.type
_entity.pdbx_description
1 polymer ?
#
loop_
_entity_poly.entity_id
_entity_poly.type
_entity_poly.pdbx_seq_one_letter_code
_entity_poly.pdbx_strand_id
1 'polypeptide(L)'
;MITILVNIYIDSSEKLFNFKLTLDSLLKLSDNWLVNIRGKMSKEAIKYSKKKLKSKGIHYQLIDQNGWIVNSLVMLKNSKYPYILFFNEDHLSLTKIDYLKKIIKEMEIEKSDYLMYSWWHNGRYVRGIKKVKMKKGRYIDSLFLTKKNWKKICKSGHSYYLISTVGIFKKELLVKMMKRDRKKLHIKLSRKIFSFAHKLNSIGLKINEQSLFKFINKILSYKLKRYQNNTPFEIEKDPSRTDILPIKISIPKKEIFACIDDDHGVKGYSLNNRGYFKKINNRQFAFR
;
A
#
# COMPACT_ATOMS: atom_id res chain seq x y z
N MET A 1 12.07 1.65 15.77
CA MET A 1 11.66 2.94 15.15
C MET A 1 11.49 2.71 13.66
N ILE A 2 10.86 3.62 12.90
CA ILE A 2 10.45 3.35 11.50
C ILE A 2 10.82 4.49 10.56
N THR A 3 11.17 4.19 9.30
CA THR A 3 11.30 5.20 8.24
C THR A 3 9.96 5.35 7.53
N ILE A 4 9.54 6.58 7.24
CA ILE A 4 8.31 6.83 6.45
C ILE A 4 8.68 7.21 5.02
N LEU A 5 8.20 6.44 4.04
CA LEU A 5 8.39 6.70 2.62
C LEU A 5 7.17 7.43 2.05
N VAL A 6 7.34 8.69 1.70
CA VAL A 6 6.32 9.55 1.07
C VAL A 6 6.73 9.76 -0.39
N ASN A 7 6.19 8.94 -1.31
CA ASN A 7 6.39 9.15 -2.75
C ASN A 7 5.02 9.17 -3.44
N ILE A 8 4.43 10.37 -3.55
CA ILE A 8 3.00 10.53 -3.86
C ILE A 8 2.77 11.56 -4.98
N TYR A 9 1.54 11.61 -5.48
CA TYR A 9 1.12 12.53 -6.54
C TYR A 9 -0.13 13.31 -6.10
N ILE A 10 0.05 14.59 -5.80
CA ILE A 10 -0.99 15.49 -5.29
C ILE A 10 -1.37 16.50 -6.37
N ASP A 11 -2.53 16.28 -6.99
CA ASP A 11 -3.04 17.04 -8.12
C ASP A 11 -4.36 17.77 -7.86
N SER A 12 -4.92 17.63 -6.66
CA SER A 12 -6.13 18.31 -6.22
C SER A 12 -5.96 18.93 -4.83
N SER A 13 -6.82 19.91 -4.51
CA SER A 13 -6.92 20.50 -3.19
C SER A 13 -7.37 19.48 -2.13
N GLU A 14 -8.22 18.52 -2.50
CA GLU A 14 -8.67 17.42 -1.65
C GLU A 14 -7.51 16.51 -1.23
N LYS A 15 -6.70 16.03 -2.18
CA LYS A 15 -5.51 15.24 -1.84
C LYS A 15 -4.50 16.03 -1.01
N LEU A 16 -4.37 17.34 -1.26
CA LEU A 16 -3.52 18.19 -0.45
C LEU A 16 -4.03 18.28 0.98
N PHE A 17 -5.34 18.39 1.17
CA PHE A 17 -5.97 18.37 2.48
C PHE A 17 -5.73 17.03 3.19
N ASN A 18 -6.02 15.91 2.53
CA ASN A 18 -5.77 14.55 3.04
C ASN A 18 -4.29 14.36 3.41
N PHE A 19 -3.37 14.81 2.56
CA PHE A 19 -1.93 14.79 2.84
C PHE A 19 -1.56 15.54 4.12
N LYS A 20 -2.05 16.77 4.30
CA LYS A 20 -1.76 17.58 5.49
C LYS A 20 -2.27 16.88 6.75
N LEU A 21 -3.50 16.38 6.71
CA LEU A 21 -4.14 15.68 7.83
C LEU A 21 -3.38 14.39 8.20
N THR A 22 -3.09 13.55 7.20
CA THR A 22 -2.40 12.28 7.40
C THR A 22 -0.97 12.49 7.86
N LEU A 23 -0.24 13.48 7.30
CA LEU A 23 1.10 13.84 7.75
C LEU A 23 1.11 14.26 9.22
N ASP A 24 0.20 15.15 9.62
CA ASP A 24 0.09 15.63 11.00
C ASP A 24 -0.19 14.48 11.98
N SER A 25 -1.06 13.55 11.60
CA SER A 25 -1.39 12.38 12.42
C SER A 25 -0.19 11.46 12.71
N LEU A 26 0.87 11.51 11.89
CA LEU A 26 2.02 10.63 11.95
C LEU A 26 3.33 11.32 12.39
N LEU A 27 3.33 12.63 12.61
CA LEU A 27 4.54 13.44 12.87
C LEU A 27 5.46 12.91 13.98
N LYS A 28 4.88 12.32 15.02
CA LYS A 28 5.62 11.81 16.20
C LYS A 28 6.04 10.34 16.04
N LEU A 29 5.67 9.68 14.95
CA LEU A 29 5.97 8.27 14.71
C LEU A 29 7.42 8.03 14.28
N SER A 30 7.97 8.96 13.50
CA SER A 30 9.29 8.83 12.88
C SER A 30 10.07 10.14 12.89
N ASP A 31 11.39 10.02 13.00
CA ASP A 31 12.40 11.07 12.81
C ASP A 31 13.14 10.94 11.46
N ASN A 32 12.68 10.03 10.58
CA ASN A 32 13.26 9.82 9.25
C ASN A 32 12.17 9.66 8.19
N TRP A 33 11.95 10.73 7.45
CA TRP A 33 10.95 10.83 6.40
C TRP A 33 11.65 11.03 5.06
N LEU A 34 11.34 10.17 4.09
CA LEU A 34 11.85 10.28 2.72
C LEU A 34 10.71 10.83 1.86
N VAL A 35 10.84 12.05 1.35
CA VAL A 35 9.72 12.80 0.78
C VAL A 35 9.97 13.17 -0.68
N ASN A 36 9.14 12.66 -1.58
CA ASN A 36 9.05 13.04 -2.98
C ASN A 36 7.57 13.28 -3.32
N ILE A 37 7.20 14.54 -3.54
CA ILE A 37 5.80 14.92 -3.82
C ILE A 37 5.74 15.53 -5.22
N ARG A 38 4.85 14.99 -6.04
CA ARG A 38 4.66 15.38 -7.43
C ARG A 38 3.23 15.91 -7.64
N GLY A 39 2.94 16.43 -8.83
CA GLY A 39 1.61 16.91 -9.21
C GLY A 39 1.41 18.42 -9.03
N LYS A 40 0.22 18.89 -9.41
CA LYS A 40 -0.13 20.33 -9.49
C LYS A 40 0.02 21.06 -8.15
N MET A 41 -0.27 20.39 -7.03
CA MET A 41 -0.22 20.96 -5.69
C MET A 41 1.10 20.67 -4.94
N SER A 42 2.10 20.09 -5.63
CA SER A 42 3.36 19.66 -5.02
C SER A 42 4.12 20.78 -4.31
N LYS A 43 4.18 21.99 -4.89
CA LYS A 43 4.86 23.15 -4.28
C LYS A 43 4.32 23.45 -2.88
N GLU A 44 3.00 23.48 -2.73
CA GLU A 44 2.36 23.76 -1.44
C GLU A 44 2.56 22.60 -0.44
N ALA A 45 2.43 21.36 -0.89
CA ALA A 45 2.66 20.17 -0.07
C ALA A 45 4.12 20.07 0.42
N ILE A 46 5.09 20.40 -0.44
CA ILE A 46 6.51 20.44 -0.08
C ILE A 46 6.76 21.55 0.95
N LYS A 47 6.22 22.76 0.73
CA LYS A 47 6.33 23.87 1.69
C LYS A 47 5.78 23.47 3.06
N TYR A 48 4.60 22.86 3.09
CA TYR A 48 3.96 22.39 4.32
C TYR A 48 4.80 21.31 5.03
N SER A 49 5.23 20.28 4.31
CA SER A 49 6.01 19.18 4.89
C SER A 49 7.38 19.62 5.38
N LYS A 50 8.08 20.53 4.68
CA LYS A 50 9.35 21.11 5.17
C LYS A 50 9.15 21.84 6.51
N LYS A 51 8.09 22.64 6.63
CA LYS A 51 7.74 23.34 7.88
C LYS A 51 7.49 22.36 9.04
N LYS A 52 6.75 21.28 8.79
CA LYS A 52 6.35 20.31 9.84
C LYS A 52 7.47 19.34 10.21
N LEU A 53 8.20 18.81 9.22
CA LEU A 53 9.21 17.78 9.43
C LEU A 53 10.56 18.34 9.89
N LYS A 54 10.89 19.59 9.53
CA LYS A 54 12.19 20.22 9.83
C LYS A 54 13.34 19.27 9.41
N SER A 55 14.32 19.03 10.29
CA SER A 55 15.46 18.14 10.06
C SER A 55 15.12 16.64 9.94
N LYS A 56 13.88 16.23 10.23
CA LYS A 56 13.44 14.82 10.11
C LYS A 56 13.17 14.42 8.65
N GLY A 57 12.95 15.40 7.77
CA GLY A 57 12.59 15.19 6.37
C GLY A 57 13.78 15.30 5.42
N ILE A 58 13.92 14.31 4.54
CA ILE A 58 14.81 14.34 3.37
C ILE A 58 13.93 14.51 2.15
N HIS A 59 13.93 15.72 1.58
CA HIS A 59 13.08 16.08 0.44
C HIS A 59 13.83 15.90 -0.88
N TYR A 60 13.18 15.20 -1.80
CA TYR A 60 13.65 14.90 -3.14
C TYR A 60 12.80 15.67 -4.17
N GLN A 61 13.40 15.91 -5.33
CA GLN A 61 12.73 16.45 -6.52
C GLN A 61 12.94 15.49 -7.70
N LEU A 62 12.58 14.23 -7.51
CA LEU A 62 12.77 13.20 -8.53
C LEU A 62 11.61 13.26 -9.53
N ILE A 63 11.95 13.60 -10.77
CA ILE A 63 11.01 13.58 -11.90
C ILE A 63 10.78 12.13 -12.34
N ASP A 64 9.58 11.82 -12.80
CA ASP A 64 9.13 10.45 -13.10
C ASP A 64 9.66 9.82 -14.38
N GLN A 65 10.70 10.38 -14.99
CA GLN A 65 11.26 9.85 -16.23
C GLN A 65 11.62 8.37 -16.10
N ASN A 66 12.12 7.95 -14.93
CA ASN A 66 12.48 6.56 -14.64
C ASN A 66 11.39 5.76 -13.89
N GLY A 67 10.29 6.41 -13.51
CA GLY A 67 9.17 5.82 -12.79
C GLY A 67 9.29 5.80 -11.26
N TRP A 68 8.13 5.65 -10.63
CA TRP A 68 7.89 5.63 -9.19
C TRP A 68 8.76 4.62 -8.44
N ILE A 69 8.92 3.40 -8.97
CA ILE A 69 9.74 2.34 -8.34
C ILE A 69 11.22 2.75 -8.29
N VAL A 70 11.75 3.32 -9.37
CA VAL A 70 13.16 3.73 -9.45
C VAL A 70 13.41 4.86 -8.46
N ASN A 71 12.52 5.86 -8.43
CA ASN A 71 12.60 6.98 -7.49
C ASN A 71 12.57 6.49 -6.04
N SER A 72 11.67 5.56 -5.72
CA SER A 72 11.59 4.96 -4.38
C SER A 72 12.85 4.19 -3.99
N LEU A 73 13.46 3.45 -4.93
CA LEU A 73 14.73 2.76 -4.68
C LEU A 73 15.89 3.72 -4.41
N VAL A 74 15.91 4.89 -5.05
CA VAL A 74 16.89 5.96 -4.75
C VAL A 74 16.67 6.48 -3.34
N MET A 75 15.41 6.83 -2.99
CA MET A 75 15.06 7.34 -1.67
C MET A 75 15.43 6.35 -0.55
N LEU A 76 15.13 5.06 -0.73
CA LEU A 76 15.37 4.01 0.27
C LEU A 76 16.85 3.79 0.62
N LYS A 77 17.79 4.35 -0.15
CA LYS A 77 19.21 4.37 0.23
C LYS A 77 19.45 5.18 1.51
N ASN A 78 18.62 6.21 1.76
CA ASN A 78 18.72 7.10 2.92
C ASN A 78 17.80 6.71 4.09
N SER A 79 17.17 5.53 4.06
CA SER A 79 16.34 5.08 5.17
C SER A 79 17.20 4.69 6.38
N LYS A 80 16.89 5.20 7.56
CA LYS A 80 17.60 4.87 8.81
C LYS A 80 17.21 3.53 9.43
N TYR A 81 15.97 3.08 9.23
CA TYR A 81 15.43 1.93 9.98
C TYR A 81 15.19 0.67 9.14
N PRO A 82 15.14 -0.51 9.78
CA PRO A 82 14.84 -1.77 9.10
C PRO A 82 13.41 -1.87 8.57
N TYR A 83 12.48 -1.09 9.12
CA TYR A 83 11.08 -1.06 8.70
C TYR A 83 10.76 0.26 7.98
N ILE A 84 9.94 0.14 6.94
CA ILE A 84 9.45 1.23 6.11
C ILE A 84 7.93 1.26 6.21
N LEU A 85 7.35 2.34 6.71
CA LEU A 85 5.94 2.63 6.53
C LEU A 85 5.78 3.32 5.19
N PHE A 86 4.95 2.75 4.33
CA PHE A 86 4.60 3.35 3.08
C PHE A 86 3.49 4.37 3.33
N PHE A 87 3.74 5.65 3.07
CA PHE A 87 2.77 6.70 3.32
C PHE A 87 1.74 6.74 2.18
N ASN A 88 0.47 6.89 2.54
CA ASN A 88 -0.62 7.14 1.60
C ASN A 88 -1.50 8.24 2.18
N GLU A 89 -1.69 9.32 1.43
CA GLU A 89 -2.41 10.51 1.86
C GLU A 89 -3.87 10.23 2.25
N ASP A 90 -4.51 9.25 1.63
CA ASP A 90 -5.93 8.94 1.82
C ASP A 90 -6.19 8.01 3.01
N HIS A 91 -5.14 7.62 3.76
CA HIS A 91 -5.27 6.69 4.88
C HIS A 91 -4.85 7.34 6.20
N LEU A 92 -5.83 7.62 7.04
CA LEU A 92 -5.63 8.27 8.34
C LEU A 92 -5.43 7.25 9.46
N SER A 93 -4.50 7.52 10.37
CA SER A 93 -4.32 6.72 11.58
C SER A 93 -5.50 6.91 12.54
N LEU A 94 -6.08 5.81 13.02
CA LEU A 94 -7.16 5.78 14.00
C LEU A 94 -6.67 5.52 15.43
N THR A 95 -5.35 5.39 15.61
CA THR A 95 -4.76 5.02 16.90
C THR A 95 -3.71 6.00 17.36
N LYS A 96 -3.49 6.04 18.68
CA LYS A 96 -2.42 6.81 19.31
C LYS A 96 -1.06 6.35 18.79
N ILE A 97 -0.15 7.29 18.57
CA ILE A 97 1.21 7.02 18.08
C ILE A 97 1.96 5.97 18.93
N ASP A 98 1.77 5.96 20.25
CA ASP A 98 2.42 4.98 21.11
C ASP A 98 1.96 3.54 20.84
N TYR A 99 0.72 3.36 20.40
CA TYR A 99 0.21 2.06 19.98
C TYR A 99 0.88 1.60 18.68
N LEU A 100 1.05 2.50 17.70
CA LEU A 100 1.80 2.19 16.47
C LEU A 100 3.27 1.85 16.76
N LYS A 101 3.93 2.59 17.66
CA LYS A 101 5.30 2.29 18.10
C LYS A 101 5.40 0.89 18.73
N LYS A 102 4.42 0.50 19.55
CA LYS A 102 4.33 -0.83 20.14
C LYS A 102 4.14 -1.93 19.09
N ILE A 103 3.30 -1.71 18.07
CA ILE A 103 3.17 -2.61 16.92
C ILE A 103 4.49 -2.79 16.20
N ILE A 104 5.20 -1.70 15.88
CA ILE A 104 6.46 -1.75 15.15
C ILE A 104 7.53 -2.50 15.97
N LYS A 105 7.62 -2.24 17.27
CA LYS A 105 8.53 -2.97 18.17
C LYS A 105 8.20 -4.46 18.22
N GLU A 106 6.93 -4.83 18.25
CA GLU A 106 6.55 -6.25 18.22
C GLU A 106 6.81 -6.89 16.85
N MET A 107 6.65 -6.16 15.74
CA MET A 107 7.08 -6.61 14.42
C MET A 107 8.58 -6.89 14.37
N GLU A 108 9.41 -6.02 14.97
CA GLU A 108 10.86 -6.19 15.12
C GLU A 108 11.19 -7.48 15.90
N ILE A 109 10.59 -7.67 17.09
CA ILE A 109 10.77 -8.89 17.92
C ILE A 109 10.36 -10.15 17.15
N GLU A 110 9.22 -10.09 16.47
CA GLU A 110 8.70 -11.19 15.69
C GLU A 110 9.42 -11.35 14.34
N LYS A 111 10.35 -10.47 13.95
CA LYS A 111 11.01 -10.51 12.63
C LYS A 111 9.98 -10.59 11.49
N SER A 112 8.94 -9.77 11.56
CA SER A 112 7.87 -9.73 10.55
C SER A 112 8.40 -9.12 9.25
N ASP A 113 8.04 -9.67 8.10
CA ASP A 113 8.39 -9.08 6.81
C ASP A 113 7.40 -8.00 6.38
N TYR A 114 6.13 -8.15 6.76
CA TYR A 114 5.04 -7.30 6.29
C TYR A 114 3.87 -7.20 7.28
N LEU A 115 3.25 -6.03 7.36
CA LEU A 115 1.94 -5.81 7.99
C LEU A 115 1.13 -4.86 7.11
N MET A 116 -0.09 -5.25 6.74
CA MET A 116 -1.03 -4.33 6.10
C MET A 116 -1.71 -3.48 7.18
N TYR A 117 -1.52 -2.16 7.13
CA TYR A 117 -1.98 -1.28 8.22
C TYR A 117 -3.40 -0.75 7.98
N SER A 118 -3.93 -0.83 6.76
CA SER A 118 -5.31 -0.44 6.47
C SER A 118 -6.09 -1.60 5.84
N TRP A 119 -7.19 -1.30 5.16
CA TRP A 119 -8.10 -2.29 4.56
C TRP A 119 -8.65 -3.30 5.57
N TRP A 120 -8.90 -2.86 6.80
CA TRP A 120 -9.49 -3.71 7.84
C TRP A 120 -10.89 -4.19 7.45
N HIS A 121 -11.67 -3.33 6.76
CA HIS A 121 -12.97 -3.63 6.20
C HIS A 121 -13.92 -4.26 7.22
N ASN A 122 -14.07 -3.63 8.39
CA ASN A 122 -14.90 -4.13 9.49
C ASN A 122 -14.54 -5.58 9.87
N GLY A 123 -13.23 -5.86 9.89
CA GLY A 123 -12.64 -7.16 10.21
C GLY A 123 -12.73 -8.20 9.10
N ARG A 124 -13.29 -7.89 7.91
CA ARG A 124 -13.38 -8.85 6.79
C ARG A 124 -12.01 -9.37 6.36
N TYR A 125 -10.98 -8.51 6.37
CA TYR A 125 -9.61 -8.90 6.02
C TYR A 125 -9.10 -10.07 6.87
N VAL A 126 -9.29 -10.00 8.18
CA VAL A 126 -8.75 -11.00 9.12
C VAL A 126 -9.55 -12.30 9.20
N ARG A 127 -10.82 -12.34 8.75
CA ARG A 127 -11.67 -13.54 8.85
C ARG A 127 -11.04 -14.76 8.16
N GLY A 128 -10.56 -14.59 6.94
CA GLY A 128 -9.91 -15.67 6.18
C GLY A 128 -8.59 -16.10 6.81
N ILE A 129 -7.83 -15.16 7.35
CA ILE A 129 -6.50 -15.43 7.91
C ILE A 129 -6.59 -16.16 9.26
N LYS A 130 -7.62 -15.87 10.07
CA LYS A 130 -7.89 -16.56 11.35
C LYS A 130 -8.12 -18.07 11.22
N LYS A 131 -8.39 -18.58 10.01
CA LYS A 131 -8.54 -20.02 9.72
C LYS A 131 -7.21 -20.78 9.67
N VAL A 132 -6.08 -20.08 9.77
CA VAL A 132 -4.74 -20.68 9.83
C VAL A 132 -4.14 -20.42 11.21
N LYS A 133 -3.35 -21.37 11.73
CA LYS A 133 -2.65 -21.22 13.02
C LYS A 133 -1.71 -20.02 12.97
N MET A 134 -1.87 -19.10 13.92
CA MET A 134 -1.04 -17.91 14.07
C MET A 134 -0.38 -17.92 15.46
N LYS A 135 0.81 -17.33 15.56
CA LYS A 135 1.42 -17.00 16.84
C LYS A 135 0.70 -15.77 17.39
N LYS A 136 0.15 -15.89 18.60
CA LYS A 136 -0.55 -14.78 19.27
C LYS A 136 0.45 -13.87 19.94
N GLY A 137 0.36 -12.58 19.65
CA GLY A 137 1.09 -11.52 20.35
C GLY A 137 0.15 -10.60 21.11
N ARG A 138 0.71 -9.51 21.64
CA ARG A 138 -0.02 -8.49 22.43
C ARG A 138 -0.71 -7.46 21.53
N TYR A 139 0.00 -6.93 20.54
CA TYR A 139 -0.48 -5.90 19.62
C TYR A 139 -0.67 -6.41 18.19
N ILE A 140 0.04 -7.49 17.83
CA ILE A 140 -0.07 -8.18 16.54
C ILE A 140 -0.23 -9.71 16.73
N ASP A 141 -0.85 -10.36 15.75
CA ASP A 141 -0.73 -11.80 15.51
C ASP A 141 0.22 -12.02 14.33
N SER A 142 1.08 -13.05 14.39
CA SER A 142 2.03 -13.34 13.32
C SER A 142 1.77 -14.70 12.66
N LEU A 143 1.95 -14.76 11.35
CA LEU A 143 1.76 -15.95 10.53
C LEU A 143 2.93 -16.11 9.55
N PHE A 144 3.56 -17.29 9.54
CA PHE A 144 4.46 -17.66 8.46
C PHE A 144 3.63 -18.13 7.25
N LEU A 145 3.53 -17.28 6.25
CA LEU A 145 2.64 -17.47 5.12
C LEU A 145 3.36 -18.23 4.01
N THR A 146 2.95 -19.49 3.81
CA THR A 146 3.42 -20.35 2.72
C THR A 146 2.38 -20.40 1.59
N LYS A 147 2.77 -20.88 0.39
CA LYS A 147 1.82 -21.11 -0.71
C LYS A 147 0.67 -22.03 -0.31
N LYS A 148 0.95 -23.06 0.51
CA LYS A 148 -0.04 -24.03 1.02
C LYS A 148 -1.09 -23.33 1.90
N ASN A 149 -0.66 -22.54 2.87
CA ASN A 149 -1.58 -21.84 3.77
C ASN A 149 -2.30 -20.68 3.08
N TRP A 150 -1.64 -19.97 2.17
CA TRP A 150 -2.29 -18.93 1.36
C TRP A 150 -3.41 -19.50 0.50
N LYS A 151 -3.20 -20.66 -0.16
CA LYS A 151 -4.25 -21.35 -0.91
C LYS A 151 -5.46 -21.68 -0.03
N LYS A 152 -5.25 -22.11 1.22
CA LYS A 152 -6.34 -22.34 2.18
C LYS A 152 -7.10 -21.05 2.52
N ILE A 153 -6.37 -19.96 2.75
CA ILE A 153 -6.95 -18.64 3.04
C ILE A 153 -7.80 -18.16 1.85
N CYS A 154 -7.29 -18.22 0.61
CA CYS A 154 -8.04 -17.82 -0.58
C CYS A 154 -9.31 -18.66 -0.79
N LYS A 155 -9.21 -20.00 -0.63
CA LYS A 155 -10.39 -20.91 -0.71
C LYS A 155 -11.47 -20.57 0.31
N SER A 156 -11.12 -19.89 1.40
CA SER A 156 -12.07 -19.48 2.43
C SER A 156 -12.89 -18.22 2.09
N GLY A 157 -12.73 -17.69 0.87
CA GLY A 157 -13.36 -16.46 0.40
C GLY A 157 -12.51 -15.20 0.61
N HIS A 158 -11.23 -15.34 0.98
CA HIS A 158 -10.34 -14.19 1.13
C HIS A 158 -9.91 -13.67 -0.25
N SER A 159 -10.40 -12.49 -0.62
CA SER A 159 -10.15 -11.83 -1.91
C SER A 159 -9.17 -10.66 -1.82
N TYR A 160 -8.66 -10.34 -0.63
CA TYR A 160 -7.78 -9.19 -0.41
C TYR A 160 -6.36 -9.44 -0.93
N TYR A 161 -5.65 -8.33 -1.19
CA TYR A 161 -4.26 -8.34 -1.60
C TYR A 161 -3.38 -9.14 -0.63
N LEU A 162 -2.47 -9.94 -1.21
CA LEU A 162 -1.39 -10.57 -0.47
C LEU A 162 -0.39 -9.51 0.04
N ILE A 163 -0.10 -8.51 -0.80
CA ILE A 163 0.67 -7.31 -0.45
C ILE A 163 -0.08 -6.10 -1.00
N SER A 164 -0.42 -5.15 -0.13
CA SER A 164 -0.93 -3.82 -0.50
C SER A 164 0.12 -2.74 -0.22
N THR A 165 0.04 -1.65 -0.99
CA THR A 165 0.85 -0.44 -0.79
C THR A 165 0.62 0.22 0.57
N VAL A 166 -0.56 0.07 1.19
CA VAL A 166 -0.84 0.56 2.54
C VAL A 166 -0.37 -0.42 3.62
N GLY A 167 0.96 -0.57 3.69
CA GLY A 167 1.61 -1.48 4.63
C GLY A 167 2.91 -0.96 5.24
N ILE A 168 3.32 -1.67 6.29
CA ILE A 168 4.63 -1.58 6.93
C ILE A 168 5.45 -2.77 6.44
N PHE A 169 6.62 -2.49 5.89
CA PHE A 169 7.48 -3.49 5.26
C PHE A 169 8.82 -3.57 5.96
N LYS A 170 9.39 -4.77 6.06
CA LYS A 170 10.83 -4.93 6.23
C LYS A 170 11.53 -4.41 4.97
N LYS A 171 12.51 -3.51 5.13
CA LYS A 171 13.24 -2.83 4.04
C LYS A 171 13.77 -3.82 3.01
N GLU A 172 14.36 -4.93 3.47
CA GLU A 172 14.91 -5.98 2.62
C GLU A 172 13.85 -6.57 1.67
N LEU A 173 12.68 -6.93 2.20
CA LEU A 173 11.56 -7.43 1.40
C LEU A 173 11.11 -6.38 0.39
N LEU A 174 10.90 -5.13 0.84
CA LEU A 174 10.44 -4.04 -0.03
C LEU A 174 11.40 -3.78 -1.18
N VAL A 175 12.71 -3.67 -0.89
CA VAL A 175 13.75 -3.45 -1.91
C VAL A 175 13.84 -4.63 -2.87
N LYS A 176 13.77 -5.88 -2.37
CA LYS A 176 13.75 -7.09 -3.21
C LYS A 176 12.56 -7.07 -4.18
N MET A 177 11.36 -6.75 -3.69
CA MET A 177 10.15 -6.62 -4.50
C MET A 177 10.29 -5.53 -5.56
N MET A 178 10.69 -4.32 -5.16
CA MET A 178 10.87 -3.18 -6.07
C MET A 178 11.93 -3.45 -7.15
N LYS A 179 13.09 -4.02 -6.80
CA LYS A 179 14.14 -4.36 -7.77
C LYS A 179 13.65 -5.36 -8.83
N ARG A 180 12.84 -6.34 -8.41
CA ARG A 180 12.24 -7.32 -9.32
C ARG A 180 11.20 -6.69 -10.23
N ASP A 181 10.30 -5.88 -9.67
CA ASP A 181 9.18 -5.27 -10.37
C ASP A 181 9.59 -4.06 -11.24
N ARG A 182 10.79 -3.49 -11.06
CA ARG A 182 11.34 -2.48 -11.98
C ARG A 182 11.60 -3.04 -13.38
N LYS A 183 12.02 -4.32 -13.47
CA LYS A 183 12.40 -4.99 -14.73
C LYS A 183 11.19 -5.67 -15.38
N LYS A 184 10.15 -4.91 -15.70
CA LYS A 184 8.93 -5.41 -16.37
C LYS A 184 8.85 -4.94 -17.83
N LEU A 185 8.21 -5.76 -18.65
CA LEU A 185 8.00 -5.54 -20.08
C LEU A 185 7.15 -4.29 -20.33
N HIS A 186 7.28 -3.72 -21.52
CA HIS A 186 6.57 -2.50 -21.88
C HIS A 186 5.04 -2.68 -21.83
N ILE A 187 4.31 -1.67 -21.33
CA ILE A 187 2.84 -1.73 -21.14
C ILE A 187 2.04 -1.99 -22.44
N LYS A 188 2.65 -1.68 -23.59
CA LYS A 188 2.09 -1.98 -24.93
C LYS A 188 1.78 -3.48 -25.10
N LEU A 189 2.60 -4.37 -24.52
CA LEU A 189 2.36 -5.81 -24.60
C LEU A 189 1.08 -6.21 -23.86
N SER A 190 0.88 -5.67 -22.66
CA SER A 190 -0.35 -5.84 -21.89
C SER A 190 -1.57 -5.33 -22.65
N ARG A 191 -1.46 -4.15 -23.30
CA ARG A 191 -2.54 -3.60 -24.14
C ARG A 191 -2.88 -4.50 -25.33
N LYS A 192 -1.89 -5.12 -25.97
CA LYS A 192 -2.12 -6.10 -27.05
C LYS A 192 -2.88 -7.33 -26.55
N ILE A 193 -2.58 -7.82 -25.35
CA ILE A 193 -3.29 -8.96 -24.75
C ILE A 193 -4.76 -8.60 -24.52
N PHE A 194 -5.06 -7.43 -23.95
CA PHE A 194 -6.44 -6.99 -23.74
C PHE A 194 -7.18 -6.78 -25.06
N SER A 195 -6.54 -6.15 -26.06
CA SER A 195 -7.12 -5.98 -27.39
C SER A 195 -7.42 -7.32 -28.08
N PHE A 196 -6.53 -8.31 -27.93
CA PHE A 196 -6.76 -9.66 -28.43
C PHE A 196 -7.95 -10.33 -27.72
N ALA A 197 -8.01 -10.25 -26.39
CA ALA A 197 -9.14 -10.78 -25.61
C ALA A 197 -10.48 -10.15 -26.06
N HIS A 198 -10.49 -8.85 -26.31
CA HIS A 198 -11.66 -8.12 -26.79
C HIS A 198 -12.11 -8.60 -28.18
N LYS A 199 -11.16 -8.84 -29.10
CA LYS A 199 -11.46 -9.43 -30.43
C LYS A 199 -12.05 -10.84 -30.33
N LEU A 200 -11.54 -11.66 -29.40
CA LEU A 200 -12.10 -12.99 -29.17
C LEU A 200 -13.51 -12.91 -28.57
N ASN A 201 -13.78 -11.90 -27.73
CA ASN A 201 -15.12 -11.62 -27.21
C ASN A 201 -16.09 -11.18 -28.31
N SER A 202 -15.65 -10.36 -29.27
CA SER A 202 -16.51 -9.91 -30.38
C SER A 202 -16.91 -11.05 -31.34
N ILE A 203 -16.15 -12.15 -31.39
CA ILE A 203 -16.51 -13.36 -32.17
C ILE A 203 -17.24 -14.43 -31.33
N GLY A 204 -17.67 -14.10 -30.10
CA GLY A 204 -18.54 -14.96 -29.28
C GLY A 204 -17.85 -15.87 -28.27
N LEU A 205 -16.52 -15.83 -28.11
CA LEU A 205 -15.78 -16.77 -27.24
C LEU A 205 -15.85 -16.47 -25.72
N LYS A 206 -16.56 -15.41 -25.29
CA LYS A 206 -16.81 -15.02 -23.88
C LYS A 206 -15.62 -15.23 -22.93
N ILE A 207 -14.45 -14.73 -23.31
CA ILE A 207 -13.21 -14.79 -22.53
C ILE A 207 -13.18 -13.72 -21.45
N ASN A 208 -12.87 -14.15 -20.21
CA ASN A 208 -12.56 -13.24 -19.13
C ASN A 208 -11.15 -12.65 -19.31
N GLU A 209 -11.09 -11.39 -19.75
CA GLU A 209 -9.84 -10.69 -20.07
C GLU A 209 -8.84 -10.65 -18.92
N GLN A 210 -9.33 -10.46 -17.68
CA GLN A 210 -8.48 -10.42 -16.49
C GLN A 210 -7.85 -11.80 -16.20
N SER A 211 -8.61 -12.87 -16.42
CA SER A 211 -8.15 -14.24 -16.21
C SER A 211 -7.10 -14.61 -17.26
N LEU A 212 -7.33 -14.25 -18.53
CA LEU A 212 -6.35 -14.43 -19.60
C LEU A 212 -5.06 -13.65 -19.33
N PHE A 213 -5.17 -12.36 -18.95
CA PHE A 213 -4.00 -11.56 -18.59
C PHE A 213 -3.23 -12.20 -17.43
N LYS A 214 -3.91 -12.65 -16.36
CA LYS A 214 -3.26 -13.30 -15.22
C LYS A 214 -2.56 -14.60 -15.63
N PHE A 215 -3.17 -15.39 -16.50
CA PHE A 215 -2.58 -16.63 -17.02
C PHE A 215 -1.30 -16.35 -17.79
N ILE A 216 -1.35 -15.46 -18.79
CA ILE A 216 -0.17 -15.09 -19.60
C ILE A 216 0.90 -14.46 -18.71
N ASN A 217 0.52 -13.55 -17.80
CA ASN A 217 1.47 -12.89 -16.92
C ASN A 217 2.16 -13.91 -15.99
N LYS A 218 1.44 -14.93 -15.52
CA LYS A 218 2.02 -16.02 -14.73
C LYS A 218 3.04 -16.83 -15.54
N ILE A 219 2.76 -17.16 -16.80
CA ILE A 219 3.72 -17.82 -17.71
C ILE A 219 4.98 -16.98 -17.86
N LEU A 220 4.81 -15.66 -18.04
CA LEU A 220 5.91 -14.71 -18.15
C LEU A 220 6.51 -14.31 -16.79
N SER A 221 6.39 -15.14 -15.75
CA SER A 221 6.96 -14.89 -14.42
C SER A 221 6.62 -13.50 -13.84
N TYR A 222 5.40 -13.06 -14.10
CA TYR A 222 4.82 -11.79 -13.70
C TYR A 222 5.54 -10.54 -14.22
N LYS A 223 6.12 -10.64 -15.43
CA LYS A 223 6.87 -9.56 -16.08
C LYS A 223 6.03 -8.56 -16.88
N LEU A 224 4.73 -8.78 -17.06
CA LEU A 224 3.86 -7.79 -17.71
C LEU A 224 3.51 -6.65 -16.76
N LYS A 225 3.64 -5.42 -17.26
CA LYS A 225 3.17 -4.21 -16.53
C LYS A 225 1.66 -4.11 -16.61
N ARG A 226 1.02 -3.80 -15.50
CA ARG A 226 -0.42 -3.49 -15.48
C ARG A 226 -0.66 -1.99 -15.37
N TYR A 227 0.19 -1.28 -14.64
CA TYR A 227 0.02 0.13 -14.34
C TYR A 227 1.10 0.99 -14.99
N GLN A 228 0.84 2.30 -15.02
CA GLN A 228 1.80 3.29 -15.49
C GLN A 228 2.98 3.39 -14.50
N ASN A 229 4.16 3.72 -15.03
CA ASN A 229 5.40 3.77 -14.27
C ASN A 229 5.39 4.78 -13.11
N ASN A 230 4.54 5.81 -13.17
CA ASN A 230 4.45 6.90 -12.18
C ASN A 230 3.59 6.55 -10.95
N THR A 231 2.94 5.37 -10.93
CA THR A 231 2.07 4.91 -9.84
C THR A 231 2.74 3.84 -8.97
N PRO A 232 2.35 3.70 -7.69
CA PRO A 232 2.89 2.67 -6.80
C PRO A 232 2.27 1.28 -7.05
N PHE A 233 1.16 1.18 -7.76
CA PHE A 233 0.31 -0.03 -7.80
C PHE A 233 1.02 -1.29 -8.34
N GLU A 234 2.10 -1.13 -9.10
CA GLU A 234 2.86 -2.26 -9.63
C GLU A 234 3.55 -3.11 -8.52
N ILE A 235 3.76 -2.54 -7.33
CA ILE A 235 4.30 -3.26 -6.16
C ILE A 235 3.24 -4.10 -5.43
N GLU A 236 1.95 -3.85 -5.63
CA GLU A 236 0.88 -4.66 -5.03
C GLU A 236 0.89 -6.09 -5.59
N LYS A 237 0.41 -7.02 -4.76
CA LYS A 237 0.36 -8.45 -5.07
C LYS A 237 -1.06 -8.92 -4.78
N ASP A 238 -1.84 -9.17 -5.83
CA ASP A 238 -3.16 -9.77 -5.73
C ASP A 238 -3.06 -11.24 -5.25
N PRO A 239 -4.18 -11.91 -4.90
CA PRO A 239 -4.14 -13.27 -4.39
C PRO A 239 -3.41 -14.31 -5.25
N SER A 240 -3.31 -14.09 -6.57
CA SER A 240 -2.61 -15.02 -7.47
C SER A 240 -1.09 -14.86 -7.46
N ARG A 241 -0.56 -13.75 -6.91
CA ARG A 241 0.86 -13.37 -6.93
C ARG A 241 1.67 -14.00 -5.81
N THR A 242 1.75 -15.33 -5.84
CA THR A 242 2.44 -16.14 -4.82
C THR A 242 3.96 -16.20 -4.97
N ASP A 243 4.53 -15.45 -5.92
CA ASP A 243 5.96 -15.35 -6.21
C ASP A 243 6.79 -14.65 -5.12
N ILE A 244 6.13 -14.04 -4.13
CA ILE A 244 6.79 -13.45 -2.95
C ILE A 244 6.84 -14.41 -1.76
N LEU A 245 6.07 -15.50 -1.77
CA LEU A 245 6.00 -16.45 -0.67
C LEU A 245 7.23 -17.39 -0.65
N PRO A 246 7.69 -17.84 0.53
CA PRO A 246 7.12 -17.57 1.86
C PRO A 246 7.57 -16.25 2.48
N ILE A 247 6.72 -15.66 3.33
CA ILE A 247 7.03 -14.48 4.16
C ILE A 247 6.35 -14.58 5.53
N LYS A 248 6.91 -13.92 6.55
CA LYS A 248 6.24 -13.76 7.86
C LYS A 248 5.40 -12.48 7.84
N ILE A 249 4.08 -12.62 7.89
CA ILE A 249 3.17 -11.47 7.98
C ILE A 249 2.70 -11.25 9.41
N SER A 250 2.34 -10.02 9.72
CA SER A 250 1.74 -9.61 10.98
C SER A 250 0.42 -8.89 10.76
N ILE A 251 -0.50 -9.12 11.71
CA ILE A 251 -1.89 -8.68 11.66
C ILE A 251 -2.17 -7.90 12.93
N PRO A 252 -2.59 -6.64 12.84
CA PRO A 252 -2.90 -5.86 14.05
C PRO A 252 -4.15 -6.43 14.75
N LYS A 253 -4.19 -6.35 16.08
CA LYS A 253 -5.34 -6.81 16.88
C LYS A 253 -6.62 -6.00 16.67
N LYS A 254 -6.48 -4.77 16.18
CA LYS A 254 -7.56 -3.84 15.86
C LYS A 254 -7.21 -3.02 14.63
N GLU A 255 -8.21 -2.37 14.07
CA GLU A 255 -8.01 -1.40 13.00
C GLU A 255 -7.07 -0.28 13.47
N ILE A 256 -6.06 0.02 12.65
CA ILE A 256 -5.07 1.07 12.96
C ILE A 256 -5.13 2.24 11.97
N PHE A 257 -5.58 2.02 10.74
CA PHE A 257 -5.85 3.07 9.75
C PHE A 257 -7.11 2.74 8.94
N ALA A 258 -7.80 3.77 8.47
CA ALA A 258 -8.90 3.65 7.51
C ALA A 258 -8.73 4.63 6.35
N CYS A 259 -9.30 4.28 5.19
CA CYS A 259 -9.38 5.18 4.05
C CYS A 259 -10.36 6.31 4.34
N ILE A 260 -10.06 7.52 3.88
CA ILE A 260 -10.89 8.70 4.12
C ILE A 260 -12.21 8.61 3.36
N ASP A 261 -12.18 8.28 2.07
CA ASP A 261 -13.31 8.41 1.17
C ASP A 261 -13.74 7.10 0.48
N ASP A 262 -12.85 6.10 0.34
CA ASP A 262 -13.16 4.84 -0.33
C ASP A 262 -13.63 3.72 0.63
N ASP A 263 -14.86 3.27 0.43
CA ASP A 263 -15.45 2.10 1.12
C ASP A 263 -14.96 0.77 0.56
N HIS A 264 -14.42 0.77 -0.67
CA HIS A 264 -13.93 -0.39 -1.40
C HIS A 264 -14.95 -1.54 -1.44
N GLY A 265 -16.23 -1.18 -1.63
CA GLY A 265 -17.37 -2.11 -1.68
C GLY A 265 -17.87 -2.58 -0.30
N VAL A 266 -17.36 -2.02 0.80
CA VAL A 266 -17.78 -2.34 2.17
C VAL A 266 -18.46 -1.12 2.78
N LYS A 267 -19.80 -1.12 2.75
CA LYS A 267 -20.62 -0.02 3.28
C LYS A 267 -20.17 0.40 4.69
N GLY A 268 -19.89 1.69 4.86
CA GLY A 268 -19.54 2.29 6.15
C GLY A 268 -18.09 2.03 6.58
N TYR A 269 -17.20 1.70 5.64
CA TYR A 269 -15.79 1.48 5.94
C TYR A 269 -14.96 2.77 5.89
N SER A 270 -15.21 3.66 4.95
CA SER A 270 -14.50 4.93 4.82
C SER A 270 -14.86 5.88 5.96
N LEU A 271 -13.94 6.77 6.30
CA LEU A 271 -14.17 7.75 7.37
C LEU A 271 -15.29 8.72 7.04
N ASN A 272 -15.48 9.04 5.76
CA ASN A 272 -16.63 9.79 5.26
C ASN A 272 -17.94 9.09 5.60
N ASN A 273 -18.07 7.80 5.29
CA ASN A 273 -19.31 7.06 5.55
C ASN A 273 -19.52 6.72 7.03
N ARG A 274 -18.44 6.78 7.84
CA ARG A 274 -18.52 6.74 9.31
C ARG A 274 -18.87 8.10 9.95
N GLY A 275 -18.95 9.18 9.18
CA GLY A 275 -19.32 10.51 9.65
C GLY A 275 -18.20 11.34 10.30
N TYR A 276 -16.93 11.00 10.08
CA TYR A 276 -15.78 11.75 10.62
C TYR A 276 -15.50 13.06 9.86
N PHE A 277 -16.04 13.20 8.65
CA PHE A 277 -15.89 14.40 7.83
C PHE A 277 -17.27 14.94 7.47
N LYS A 278 -17.49 16.23 7.74
CA LYS A 278 -18.67 16.94 7.22
C LYS A 278 -18.30 17.54 5.87
N LYS A 279 -19.08 17.25 4.84
CA LYS A 279 -19.01 17.98 3.57
C LYS A 279 -19.70 19.33 3.76
N ILE A 280 -18.97 20.43 3.57
CA ILE A 280 -19.54 21.78 3.48
C ILE A 280 -19.12 22.34 2.12
N ASN A 281 -20.08 22.71 1.27
CA ASN A 281 -19.85 23.32 -0.06
C ASN A 281 -18.84 22.55 -0.94
N ASN A 282 -19.06 21.24 -1.14
CA ASN A 282 -18.17 20.35 -1.91
C ASN A 282 -16.71 20.27 -1.41
N ARG A 283 -16.42 20.76 -0.20
CA ARG A 283 -15.12 20.62 0.46
C ARG A 283 -15.27 19.71 1.68
N GLN A 284 -14.37 18.75 1.82
CA GLN A 284 -14.29 17.92 3.02
C GLN A 284 -13.60 18.72 4.13
N PHE A 285 -14.23 18.77 5.31
CA PHE A 285 -13.63 19.33 6.53
C PHE A 285 -13.57 18.23 7.60
N ALA A 286 -12.44 18.10 8.28
CA ALA A 286 -12.24 17.17 9.38
C ALA A 286 -12.93 17.69 10.66
N PHE A 287 -13.56 16.80 11.43
CA PHE A 287 -14.01 17.10 12.80
C PHE A 287 -13.87 15.88 13.73
N ARG A 288 -13.63 16.20 15.01
CA ARG A 288 -13.38 15.33 16.19
C ARG A 288 -11.98 14.72 16.29
#